data_AF-A0A511T445-F1
#
_entry.id   AF-A0A511T445-F1
#
_cell.length_a   1.000
_cell.length_b   1.000
_cell.length_c   1.000
_cell.angle_alpha   90.00
_cell.angle_beta   90.00
_cell.angle_gamma   90.00
#
_symmetry.space_group_name_H-M   'P 1'
#
loop_
_entity.id
_entity.type
_entity.pdbx_description
1 polymer ?
#
loop_
_entity_poly.entity_id
_entity_poly.type
_entity_poly.pdbx_seq_one_letter_code
_entity_poly.pdbx_strand_id
1 'polypeptide(L)'
;MRPRPELVYAAGAMLTLNDRVGLSPEARSALERELAPLTLLQDVVRWGFASTPPRDVAEVVVQDEFTHDVVLPWKDGGYLVFDTT
;
A
#
# COMPACT_ATOMS: atom_id res chain seq x y z
N MET A 1 -4.64 40.54 10.91
CA MET A 1 -3.84 39.31 11.03
C MET A 1 -4.82 38.14 10.85
N ARG A 2 -4.85 37.48 9.69
CA ARG A 2 -5.77 36.35 9.45
C ARG A 2 -5.16 35.06 10.02
N PRO A 3 -5.94 34.16 10.63
CA PRO A 3 -5.44 32.87 11.08
C PRO A 3 -4.98 32.02 9.88
N ARG A 4 -3.85 31.31 10.02
CA ARG A 4 -3.38 30.32 9.05
C ARG A 4 -4.39 29.17 9.01
N PRO A 5 -4.81 28.70 7.81
CA PRO A 5 -5.63 27.50 7.73
C PRO A 5 -4.82 26.31 8.25
N GLU A 6 -5.44 25.57 9.16
CA GLU A 6 -4.99 24.30 9.68
C GLU A 6 -4.69 23.38 8.49
N LEU A 7 -3.42 23.01 8.31
CA LEU A 7 -3.07 21.82 7.55
C LEU A 7 -3.55 20.64 8.39
N VAL A 8 -4.83 20.31 8.24
CA VAL A 8 -5.37 19.02 8.62
C VAL A 8 -4.81 18.04 7.60
N TYR A 9 -3.55 17.63 7.76
CA TYR A 9 -3.07 16.41 7.15
C TYR A 9 -3.86 15.29 7.81
N ALA A 10 -4.94 14.86 7.17
CA ALA A 10 -5.43 13.51 7.36
C ALA A 10 -4.39 12.57 6.72
N ALA A 11 -3.24 12.40 7.36
CA ALA A 11 -2.34 11.29 7.11
C ALA A 11 -3.03 10.04 7.67
N GLY A 12 -3.96 9.56 6.87
CA GLY A 12 -4.85 8.46 7.20
C GLY A 12 -5.56 8.04 5.94
N ALA A 13 -4.79 7.77 4.88
CA ALA A 13 -5.30 7.02 3.76
C ALA A 13 -5.66 5.64 4.32
N MET A 14 -6.93 5.44 4.67
CA MET A 14 -7.50 4.11 4.71
C MET A 14 -7.23 3.51 3.33
N LEU A 15 -6.23 2.63 3.23
CA LEU A 15 -5.94 1.87 2.03
C LEU A 15 -7.22 1.10 1.68
N THR A 16 -7.96 1.61 0.69
CA THR A 16 -9.14 0.92 0.20
C THR A 16 -8.65 -0.17 -0.74
N LEU A 17 -8.71 -1.42 -0.29
CA LEU A 17 -8.28 -2.56 -1.09
C LEU A 17 -9.20 -2.72 -2.31
N ASN A 18 -8.66 -2.47 -3.50
CA ASN A 18 -9.31 -2.72 -4.78
C ASN A 18 -8.96 -4.12 -5.29
N ASP A 19 -9.80 -5.10 -4.99
CA ASP A 19 -9.60 -6.49 -5.40
C ASP A 19 -9.90 -6.69 -6.90
N ARG A 20 -8.86 -7.05 -7.66
CA ARG A 20 -8.94 -7.36 -9.10
C ARG A 20 -8.90 -8.85 -9.41
N VAL A 21 -8.72 -9.70 -8.40
CA VAL A 21 -8.51 -11.15 -8.56
C VAL A 21 -9.64 -11.99 -7.98
N GLY A 22 -10.59 -11.37 -7.28
CA GLY A 22 -11.80 -12.03 -6.77
C GLY A 22 -11.51 -12.89 -5.54
N LEU A 23 -10.83 -12.32 -4.55
CA LEU A 23 -10.56 -12.93 -3.26
C LEU A 23 -11.87 -13.32 -2.55
N SER A 24 -11.82 -14.41 -1.79
CA SER A 24 -12.90 -14.72 -0.87
C SER A 24 -13.05 -13.61 0.17
N PRO A 25 -14.25 -13.39 0.74
CA PRO A 25 -14.46 -12.38 1.77
C PRO A 25 -13.50 -12.52 2.96
N GLU A 26 -13.15 -13.75 3.34
CA GLU A 26 -12.24 -14.06 4.44
C GLU A 26 -10.80 -13.67 4.08
N ALA A 27 -10.35 -14.04 2.88
CA ALA A 27 -9.01 -13.72 2.39
C ALA A 27 -8.82 -12.19 2.25
N ARG A 28 -9.84 -11.52 1.70
CA ARG A 28 -9.89 -10.06 1.60
C ARG A 28 -9.81 -9.40 2.98
N SER A 29 -10.64 -9.84 3.94
CA SER A 29 -10.66 -9.28 5.29
C SER A 29 -9.37 -9.55 6.08
N ALA A 30 -8.68 -10.66 5.79
CA ALA A 30 -7.35 -10.94 6.34
C ALA A 30 -6.32 -9.98 5.76
N LEU A 31 -6.31 -9.80 4.44
CA LEU A 31 -5.40 -8.88 3.76
C LEU A 31 -5.62 -7.43 4.21
N GLU A 32 -6.87 -6.96 4.30
CA GLU A 32 -7.18 -5.61 4.80
C GLU A 32 -6.61 -5.36 6.19
N ARG A 33 -6.65 -6.36 7.10
CA ARG A 33 -6.03 -6.26 8.42
C ARG A 33 -4.50 -6.24 8.39
N GLU A 34 -3.89 -6.98 7.47
CA GLU A 34 -2.43 -6.96 7.27
C GLU A 34 -1.95 -5.61 6.72
N LEU A 35 -2.74 -4.98 5.85
CA LEU A 35 -2.40 -3.72 5.17
C LEU A 35 -2.78 -2.47 5.98
N ALA A 36 -3.77 -2.55 6.88
CA ALA A 36 -4.24 -1.44 7.70
C ALA A 36 -3.14 -0.62 8.43
N PRO A 37 -2.07 -1.21 8.99
CA PRO A 37 -1.01 -0.43 9.64
C PRO A 37 0.00 0.19 8.68
N LEU A 38 -0.05 -0.13 7.38
CA LEU A 38 0.90 0.37 6.39
C LEU A 38 0.44 1.75 5.93
N THR A 39 1.14 2.80 6.39
CA THR A 39 0.73 4.18 6.13
C THR A 39 1.71 4.93 5.25
N LEU A 40 2.94 4.42 5.13
CA LEU A 40 4.03 5.00 4.35
C LEU A 40 4.67 3.93 3.48
N LEU A 41 5.31 4.34 2.38
CA LEU A 41 6.06 3.43 1.51
C LEU A 41 7.12 2.62 2.28
N GLN A 42 7.81 3.25 3.24
CA GLN A 42 8.79 2.54 4.08
C GLN A 42 8.16 1.40 4.91
N ASP A 43 6.88 1.52 5.28
CA ASP A 43 6.16 0.47 6.01
C ASP A 43 5.89 -0.71 5.07
N VAL A 44 5.49 -0.43 3.82
CA VAL A 44 5.29 -1.44 2.77
C VAL A 44 6.57 -2.22 2.48
N VAL A 45 7.68 -1.50 2.29
CA VAL A 45 8.99 -2.14 2.03
C VAL A 45 9.41 -3.00 3.22
N ARG A 46 9.31 -2.49 4.45
CA ARG A 46 9.62 -3.27 5.67
C ARG A 46 8.73 -4.50 5.81
N TRP A 47 7.43 -4.36 5.55
CA TRP A 47 6.47 -5.46 5.60
C TRP A 47 6.78 -6.53 4.55
N GLY A 48 7.14 -6.13 3.32
CA GLY A 48 7.55 -7.04 2.26
C GLY A 48 8.80 -7.84 2.66
N PHE A 49 9.85 -7.17 3.14
CA PHE A 49 11.07 -7.84 3.58
C PHE A 49 10.90 -8.72 4.82
N ALA A 50 9.95 -8.40 5.71
CA ALA A 50 9.64 -9.20 6.89
C ALA A 50 8.89 -10.50 6.58
N SER A 51 8.35 -10.66 5.36
CA SER A 51 7.67 -11.88 4.95
C SER A 51 8.65 -13.04 4.69
N THR A 52 8.15 -14.27 4.69
CA THR A 52 8.95 -15.48 4.41
C THR A 52 8.29 -16.28 3.28
N PRO A 53 8.92 -16.42 2.10
CA PRO A 53 10.17 -15.74 1.69
C PRO A 53 9.99 -14.21 1.62
N PRO A 54 11.07 -13.41 1.76
CA PRO A 54 11.00 -11.97 1.60
C PRO A 54 10.44 -11.59 0.23
N ARG A 55 9.55 -10.59 0.22
CA ARG A 55 8.99 -10.00 -1.00
C ARG A 55 9.77 -8.75 -1.33
N ASP A 56 10.64 -8.85 -2.33
CA ASP A 56 11.33 -7.68 -2.88
C ASP A 56 10.39 -6.86 -3.76
N VAL A 57 10.71 -5.59 -3.98
CA VAL A 57 9.97 -4.74 -4.93
C VAL A 57 10.20 -5.30 -6.34
N ALA A 58 9.13 -5.77 -6.98
CA ALA A 58 9.19 -6.30 -8.33
C ALA A 58 9.37 -5.17 -9.35
N GLU A 59 8.66 -4.07 -9.14
CA GLU A 59 8.67 -2.92 -10.05
C GLU A 59 8.26 -1.64 -9.32
N VAL A 60 8.81 -0.51 -9.77
CA VAL A 60 8.35 0.84 -9.41
C VAL A 60 7.92 1.51 -10.71
N VAL A 61 6.63 1.80 -10.84
CA VAL A 61 6.06 2.45 -12.01
C VAL A 61 5.91 3.93 -11.71
N VAL A 62 6.65 4.77 -12.43
CA VAL A 62 6.56 6.23 -12.32
C VAL A 62 5.29 6.70 -13.03
N GLN A 63 4.36 7.32 -12.29
CA GLN A 63 3.16 7.92 -12.88
C GLN A 63 3.38 9.38 -13.28
N ASP A 64 4.00 10.16 -12.39
CA ASP A 64 4.41 11.55 -12.63
C ASP A 64 5.63 11.92 -11.76
N GLU A 65 5.98 13.21 -11.66
CA GLU A 65 7.16 13.66 -10.90
C GLU A 65 7.08 13.40 -9.38
N PHE A 66 5.89 13.10 -8.84
CA PHE A 66 5.65 12.91 -7.42
C PHE A 66 4.95 11.60 -7.08
N THR A 67 4.31 10.94 -8.05
CA THR A 67 3.46 9.75 -7.83
C THR A 67 4.09 8.51 -8.45
N HIS A 68 4.17 7.44 -7.65
CA HIS A 68 4.70 6.16 -8.07
C HIS A 68 3.78 5.02 -7.61
N ASP A 69 3.63 4.00 -8.45
CA ASP A 69 3.09 2.72 -8.00
C ASP A 69 4.25 1.79 -7.63
N VAL A 70 4.15 1.14 -6.47
CA VAL A 70 5.13 0.15 -6.02
C VAL A 70 4.49 -1.23 -6.05
N VAL A 71 5.08 -2.13 -6.83
CA VAL A 71 4.54 -3.47 -7.08
C VAL A 71 5.32 -4.50 -6.26
N LEU A 72 4.62 -5.23 -5.40
CA LEU A 72 5.18 -6.35 -4.63
C LEU A 72 4.54 -7.67 -5.07
N PRO A 73 5.33 -8.76 -5.19
CA PRO A 73 4.78 -10.08 -5.40
C PRO A 73 3.96 -10.51 -4.18
N TRP A 74 2.89 -11.24 -4.43
CA TRP A 74 1.97 -11.74 -3.42
C TRP A 74 1.61 -13.21 -3.71
N LYS A 75 0.76 -13.79 -2.85
CA LYS A 75 0.41 -15.21 -2.87
C LYS A 75 -0.07 -15.65 -4.26
N ASP A 76 0.20 -16.91 -4.58
CA ASP A 76 -0.28 -17.60 -5.78
C ASP A 76 0.02 -16.86 -7.10
N GLY A 77 1.17 -16.16 -7.15
CA GLY A 77 1.60 -15.40 -8.33
C GLY A 77 0.85 -14.08 -8.53
N GLY A 78 0.03 -13.67 -7.56
CA GLY A 78 -0.60 -12.36 -7.55
C GLY A 78 0.38 -11.23 -7.22
N TYR A 79 -0.08 -10.00 -7.36
CA TYR A 79 0.68 -8.80 -7.05
C TYR A 79 -0.16 -7.83 -6.23
N LEU A 80 0.49 -7.11 -5.32
CA LEU A 80 -0.07 -5.95 -4.64
C LEU A 80 0.56 -4.70 -5.24
N VAL A 81 -0.28 -3.73 -5.58
CA VAL A 81 0.14 -2.43 -6.11
C VAL A 81 -0.20 -1.37 -5.08
N PHE A 82 0.82 -0.66 -4.61
CA PHE A 82 0.70 0.42 -3.64
C PHE A 82 0.91 1.75 -4.35
N ASP A 83 -0.15 2.56 -4.39
CA ASP A 83 -0.08 3.96 -4.81
C ASP A 83 0.61 4.77 -3.72
N THR A 84 1.68 5.47 -4.07
CA THR A 84 2.46 6.31 -3.15
C THR A 84 2.77 7.66 -3.78
N THR A 85 2.53 8.70 -2.99
CA THR A 85 2.86 10.11 -3.26
C THR A 85 4.03 10.57 -2.41
#